data_AF-A0A957AVN9-F1
#
_entry.id   AF-A0A957AVN9-F1
#
_cell.length_a   1.000
_cell.length_b   1.000
_cell.length_c   1.000
_cell.angle_alpha   90.00
_cell.angle_beta   90.00
_cell.angle_gamma   90.00
#
_symmetry.space_group_name_H-M   'P 1'
#
loop_
_entity.id
_entity.type
_entity.pdbx_description
1 polymer ?
#
loop_
_entity_poly.entity_id
_entity_poly.type
_entity_poly.pdbx_seq_one_letter_code
_entity_poly.pdbx_strand_id
1 'polypeptide(L)' 'EPTNNLDINSIEVLEETLEEFVGTVLVISHDRYFLDKVVDRVVELRDGRLTEYLGGYTDYLAEIAGM' A
#
# COMPACT_ATOMS: atom_id res chain seq x y z
N GLU A 1 -6.19 8.03 3.64
CA GLU A 1 -6.72 7.37 2.44
C GLU A 1 -6.57 8.31 1.24
N PRO A 2 -5.61 8.05 0.34
CA PRO A 2 -5.27 8.96 -0.76
C PRO A 2 -6.16 8.79 -2.00
N THR A 3 -6.88 7.67 -2.13
CA THR A 3 -7.76 7.37 -3.28
C THR A 3 -9.16 7.97 -3.15
N ASN A 4 -9.48 8.58 -2.01
CA ASN A 4 -10.83 9.07 -1.74
C ASN A 4 -11.20 10.25 -2.64
N ASN A 5 -12.42 10.23 -3.18
CA ASN A 5 -12.96 11.24 -4.10
C ASN A 5 -12.18 11.41 -5.43
N LEU A 6 -11.30 10.46 -5.78
CA LEU A 6 -10.59 10.48 -7.06
C LEU A 6 -11.32 9.63 -8.11
N ASP A 7 -11.30 10.10 -9.35
CA ASP A 7 -11.66 9.26 -10.50
C ASP A 7 -10.50 8.33 -10.89
N ILE A 8 -10.77 7.37 -11.77
CA ILE A 8 -9.79 6.35 -12.18
C ILE A 8 -8.52 6.98 -12.76
N ASN A 9 -8.66 7.98 -13.64
CA ASN A 9 -7.51 8.66 -14.26
C ASN A 9 -6.65 9.38 -13.21
N SER A 10 -7.29 9.98 -12.21
CA SER A 10 -6.60 10.67 -11.11
C SER A 10 -5.84 9.69 -10.22
N ILE A 11 -6.35 8.48 -10.03
CA ILE A 11 -5.64 7.40 -9.32
C ILE A 11 -4.42 6.95 -10.13
N GLU A 12 -4.55 6.74 -11.45
CA GLU A 12 -3.42 6.36 -12.31
C GLU A 12 -2.30 7.39 -12.26
N VAL A 13 -2.62 8.68 -12.37
CA VAL A 13 -1.62 9.76 -12.26
C VAL A 13 -0.96 9.77 -10.88
N LEU A 14 -1.73 9.50 -9.82
CA LEU A 14 -1.19 9.40 -8.47
C LEU A 14 -0.22 8.22 -8.33
N GLU A 15 -0.58 7.05 -8.87
CA GLU A 15 0.28 5.85 -8.91
C GLU A 15 1.60 6.18 -9.60
N GLU A 16 1.57 6.71 -10.83
CA GLU A 16 2.75 7.11 -11.60
C GLU A 16 3.62 8.13 -10.85
N THR A 17 2.99 9.14 -10.24
CA THR A 17 3.70 10.17 -9.46
C THR A 17 4.42 9.57 -8.25
N LEU A 18 3.82 8.58 -7.60
CA LEU A 18 4.41 7.92 -6.43
C LEU A 18 5.54 6.96 -6.82
N GLU A 19 5.45 6.30 -7.97
CA GLU A 19 6.53 5.47 -8.52
C GLU A 19 7.78 6.30 -8.86
N GLU A 20 7.60 7.52 -9.40
CA GLU A 20 8.72 8.42 -9.74
C GLU A 20 9.25 9.21 -8.54
N PHE A 21 8.54 9.18 -7.41
CA PHE A 21 8.91 9.97 -6.24
C PHE A 21 10.21 9.46 -5.59
N VAL A 22 11.26 10.28 -5.65
CA VAL A 22 12.55 9.97 -5.00
C VAL A 22 12.46 10.28 -3.51
N GLY A 23 11.99 9.31 -2.72
CA GLY A 23 11.91 9.39 -1.27
C GLY A 23 11.18 8.20 -0.66
N THR A 24 10.84 8.30 0.63
CA THR A 24 10.00 7.31 1.31
C THR A 24 8.61 7.89 1.50
N VAL A 25 7.59 7.14 1.08
CA VAL A 25 6.19 7.49 1.28
C VAL A 25 5.58 6.57 2.32
N LEU A 26 4.84 7.13 3.27
CA LEU A 26 3.97 6.38 4.17
C LEU A 26 2.53 6.55 3.72
N VAL A 27 1.88 5.44 3.38
CA VAL A 27 0.53 5.43 2.80
C VAL A 27 -0.41 4.62 3.68
N ILE A 28 -1.63 5.12 3.85
CA ILE A 28 -2.75 4.39 4.48
C ILE A 28 -3.93 4.47 3.51
N SER A 29 -4.36 3.31 3.01
CA SER A 29 -5.48 3.18 2.07
C SER A 29 -6.34 1.96 2.40
N HIS A 30 -7.61 2.00 1.99
CA HIS A 30 -8.49 0.83 1.97
C HIS A 30 -8.53 0.14 0.59
N ASP A 31 -7.93 0.76 -0.43
CA ASP A 31 -7.86 0.22 -1.78
C ASP A 31 -6.67 -0.72 -1.91
N ARG A 32 -6.97 -2.01 -2.12
CA ARG A 32 -5.97 -3.08 -2.19
C ARG A 32 -5.16 -3.05 -3.48
N TYR A 33 -5.76 -2.66 -4.60
CA TYR A 33 -5.08 -2.61 -5.90
C TYR A 33 -4.07 -1.46 -5.93
N PHE A 34 -4.48 -0.32 -5.39
CA PHE A 34 -3.58 0.83 -5.22
C PHE A 34 -2.41 0.47 -4.30
N LEU A 35 -2.68 -0.18 -3.16
CA LEU A 35 -1.61 -0.63 -2.26
C LEU A 35 -0.65 -1.59 -2.96
N ASP A 36 -1.15 -2.60 -3.69
CA ASP A 36 -0.32 -3.55 -4.43
C ASP A 36 0.60 -2.91 -5.47
N LYS A 37 0.17 -1.80 -6.09
CA LYS A 37 0.98 -1.10 -7.09
C LYS A 37 2.03 -0.19 -6.46
N VAL A 38 1.71 0.45 -5.34
CA VAL A 38 2.49 1.59 -4.84
C VAL A 38 3.41 1.23 -3.67
N VAL A 39 3.09 0.19 -2.89
CA VAL A 39 3.89 -0.18 -1.72
C VAL A 39 4.80 -1.37 -2.01
N ASP A 40 6.03 -1.29 -1.51
CA ASP A 40 7.01 -2.38 -1.54
C ASP A 40 7.11 -3.13 -0.19
N ARG A 41 6.35 -2.66 0.80
CA ARG A 41 6.32 -3.15 2.17
C ARG A 41 5.02 -2.77 2.87
N VAL A 42 4.53 -3.68 3.71
CA VAL A 42 3.38 -3.47 4.59
C VAL A 42 3.81 -3.52 6.06
N VAL A 43 3.34 -2.56 6.87
CA VAL A 43 3.50 -2.58 8.32
C VAL A 43 2.12 -2.76 8.97
N GLU A 44 1.91 -3.91 9.60
CA GLU A 44 0.69 -4.22 10.35
C GLU A 44 0.81 -3.69 11.78
N LEU A 45 -0.14 -2.85 12.21
CA LEU A 45 -0.32 -2.51 13.62
C LEU A 45 -1.41 -3.38 14.22
N ARG A 46 -1.02 -4.32 15.09
CA ARG A 46 -1.94 -5.24 15.77
C ARG A 46 -1.56 -5.41 17.23
N ASP A 47 -2.54 -5.28 18.12
CA ASP A 47 -2.36 -5.43 19.57
C ASP A 47 -1.20 -4.58 20.15
N GLY A 48 -1.03 -3.37 19.60
CA GLY A 48 0.04 -2.44 20.00
C GLY A 48 1.44 -2.82 19.51
N ARG A 49 1.55 -3.80 18.60
CA ARG A 49 2.81 -4.24 17.98
C ARG A 49 2.80 -3.92 16.49
N LEU A 50 4.00 -3.58 15.99
CA LEU A 50 4.24 -3.40 14.57
C LEU A 50 4.94 -4.65 14.02
N THR A 51 4.38 -5.25 12.98
CA THR A 51 4.98 -6.36 12.23
C THR A 51 5.17 -5.92 10.79
N GLU A 52 6.35 -6.18 10.24
CA GLU A 52 6.74 -5.78 8.89
C GLU A 52 6.68 -6.97 7.93
N TYR A 53 6.13 -6.75 6.74
CA TYR A 53 6.03 -7.71 5.65
C TYR A 53 6.57 -7.06 4.38
N LEU A 54 7.43 -7.78 3.64
CA LEU A 54 7.99 -7.31 2.38
C LEU A 54 7.04 -7.63 1.23
N GLY A 55 6.99 -6.76 0.22
CA GLY A 55 6.08 -6.87 -0.91
C GLY A 55 4.80 -6.06 -0.74
N GLY A 56 3.90 -6.23 -1.70
CA GLY A 56 2.63 -5.53 -1.76
C GLY A 56 1.60 -6.07 -0.75
N TYR A 57 0.37 -5.59 -0.87
CA TYR A 57 -0.74 -6.04 -0.06
C TYR A 57 -1.10 -7.52 -0.27
N THR A 58 -1.00 -8.03 -1.50
CA THR A 58 -1.22 -9.44 -1.84
C THR A 58 -0.17 -10.36 -1.20
N ASP A 59 1.10 -9.95 -1.18
CA ASP A 59 2.17 -10.70 -0.51
C ASP A 59 1.92 -10.76 1.01
N TYR A 60 1.56 -9.63 1.60
CA TYR A 60 1.12 -9.56 3.00
C TYR A 60 -0.05 -10.51 3.29
N LEU A 61 -1.08 -10.53 2.43
CA LEU A 61 -2.21 -11.44 2.60
C LEU A 61 -1.81 -12.93 2.53
N ALA A 62 -0.85 -13.27 1.66
CA ALA A 62 -0.35 -14.64 1.55
C ALA A 62 0.40 -15.06 2.82
N GLU A 63 1.24 -14.18 3.38
CA GLU A 63 1.97 -14.43 4.64
C GLU A 63 1.00 -14.66 5.81
N ILE A 64 -0.01 -13.80 5.99
CA ILE A 64 -0.96 -13.97 7.10
C ILE A 64 -1.90 -15.17 6.93
N ALA A 65 -2.14 -15.63 5.71
CA ALA A 65 -2.97 -16.80 5.45
C ALA A 65 -2.21 -18.12 5.68
N GLY A 66 -0.88 -18.09 5.63
CA GLY A 66 0.01 -19.20 5.93
C GLY A 66 0.41 -19.33 7.41
N MET A 67 0.17 -18.29 8.22
CA MET A 67 0.26 -18.29 9.68
C MET A 67 -0.98 -18.92 10.34
#